data_AF-A0A2R6K516-F1
#
_entry.id   AF-A0A2R6K516-F1
#
_cell.length_a   1.000
_cell.length_b   1.000
_cell.length_c   1.000
_cell.angle_alpha   90.00
_cell.angle_beta   90.00
_cell.angle_gamma   90.00
#
_symmetry.space_group_name_H-M   'P 1'
#
loop_
_entity.id
_entity.type
_entity.pdbx_description
1 polymer ?
#
loop_
_entity_poly.entity_id
_entity_poly.type
_entity_poly.pdbx_seq_one_letter_code
_entity_poly.pdbx_strand_id
1 'polypeptide(L)'
;MTVNTTNNESQTLHLRVAAAERTRNELLGAIRAMERGEEVESRHVLDLPDEAALARVVSETNLALVRAIARNAPESTHATAALVDHDYKDVHRNLTELADLGVIELNEEGRSKRPVVRFDELVIEVPMTDDPDTDTTDALTV
;
A
#
# COMPACT_ATOMS: atom_id res chain seq x y z
N MET A 1 -0.26 -19.69 -32.07
CA MET A 1 0.02 -18.35 -31.53
C MET A 1 -0.93 -18.16 -30.36
N THR A 2 -0.49 -18.62 -29.18
CA THR A 2 -1.31 -18.55 -27.97
C THR A 2 -1.01 -17.23 -27.30
N VAL A 3 -2.02 -16.38 -27.22
CA VAL A 3 -1.97 -15.13 -26.45
C VAL A 3 -1.93 -15.51 -24.98
N ASN A 4 -0.81 -15.23 -24.31
CA ASN A 4 -0.74 -15.29 -22.85
C ASN A 4 -1.48 -14.07 -22.32
N THR A 5 -2.75 -14.25 -21.96
CA THR A 5 -3.46 -13.32 -21.09
C THR A 5 -2.86 -13.48 -19.70
N THR A 6 -2.05 -12.53 -19.27
CA THR A 6 -1.64 -12.40 -17.87
C THR A 6 -2.90 -12.13 -17.03
N ASN A 7 -3.33 -13.14 -16.27
CA ASN A 7 -4.14 -12.93 -15.08
C ASN A 7 -3.35 -11.98 -14.18
N ASN A 8 -3.73 -10.71 -14.12
CA ASN A 8 -3.24 -9.82 -13.08
C ASN A 8 -4.22 -9.97 -11.92
N GLU A 9 -3.89 -10.83 -10.96
CA GLU A 9 -4.64 -10.92 -9.70
C GLU A 9 -4.57 -9.53 -9.04
N SER A 10 -5.72 -8.91 -8.75
CA SER A 10 -5.75 -7.58 -8.14
C SER A 10 -5.00 -7.62 -6.82
N GLN A 11 -3.95 -6.81 -6.70
CA GLN A 11 -3.12 -6.80 -5.49
C GLN A 11 -3.68 -5.77 -4.51
N THR A 12 -4.03 -6.21 -3.30
CA THR A 12 -4.58 -5.34 -2.25
C THR A 12 -3.51 -5.01 -1.21
N LEU A 13 -3.33 -3.72 -0.90
CA LEU A 13 -2.48 -3.23 0.17
C LEU A 13 -3.32 -2.97 1.43
N HIS A 14 -2.98 -3.65 2.52
CA HIS A 14 -3.62 -3.46 3.83
C HIS A 14 -2.77 -2.48 4.66
N LEU A 15 -3.31 -1.29 4.90
CA LEU A 15 -2.71 -0.31 5.81
C LEU A 15 -3.15 -0.61 7.24
N ARG A 16 -2.17 -0.69 8.15
CA ARG A 16 -2.40 -0.86 9.59
C ARG A 16 -1.64 0.20 10.36
N VAL A 17 -2.15 0.54 11.54
CA VAL A 17 -1.36 1.20 12.59
C VAL A 17 -1.16 0.15 13.66
N ALA A 18 0.04 -0.41 13.76
CA ALA A 18 0.34 -1.52 14.65
C ALA A 18 1.45 -1.16 15.64
N ALA A 19 1.26 -1.56 16.90
CA ALA A 19 2.33 -1.48 17.89
C ALA A 19 3.45 -2.47 17.54
N ALA A 20 4.70 -2.09 17.82
CA ALA A 20 5.88 -2.90 17.51
C ALA A 20 5.81 -4.34 18.07
N GLU A 21 5.27 -4.50 19.29
CA GLU A 21 5.02 -5.81 19.90
C GLU A 21 4.09 -6.71 19.07
N ARG A 22 3.02 -6.14 18.49
CA ARG A 22 2.08 -6.90 17.65
C ARG A 22 2.76 -7.41 16.39
N THR A 23 3.39 -6.51 15.63
CA THR A 23 4.15 -6.86 14.41
C THR A 23 5.20 -7.94 14.71
N ARG A 24 5.92 -7.82 15.84
CA ARG A 24 6.90 -8.83 16.25
C ARG A 24 6.26 -10.19 16.54
N ASN A 25 5.14 -10.22 17.23
CA ASN A 25 4.45 -11.47 17.57
C ASN A 25 3.86 -12.14 16.34
N GLU A 26 3.26 -11.39 15.42
CA GLU A 26 2.76 -11.90 14.14
C GLU A 26 3.90 -12.50 13.30
N LEU A 27 5.04 -11.81 13.18
CA LEU A 27 6.22 -12.32 12.47
C LEU A 27 6.75 -13.62 13.09
N LEU A 28 6.86 -13.69 14.42
CA LEU A 28 7.28 -14.92 15.10
C LEU A 28 6.27 -16.05 14.91
N GLY A 29 4.97 -15.74 14.90
CA GLY A 29 3.90 -16.69 14.61
C GLY A 29 4.03 -17.27 13.20
N ALA A 30 4.19 -16.41 12.19
CA ALA A 30 4.35 -16.80 10.80
C ALA A 30 5.59 -17.69 10.58
N ILE A 31 6.74 -17.34 11.17
CA ILE A 31 7.96 -18.17 11.09
C ILE A 31 7.70 -19.57 11.66
N ARG A 32 7.06 -19.66 12.83
CA ARG A 32 6.77 -20.96 13.46
C ARG A 32 5.75 -21.77 12.65
N ALA A 33 4.78 -21.13 12.00
CA ALA A 33 3.81 -21.79 11.13
C ALA A 33 4.53 -22.43 9.93
N MET A 34 5.42 -21.68 9.28
CA MET A 34 6.26 -22.20 8.19
C MET A 34 7.15 -23.36 8.64
N GLU A 35 7.75 -23.31 9.84
CA GLU A 35 8.53 -24.42 10.40
C GLU A 35 7.69 -25.70 10.60
N ARG A 36 6.38 -25.57 10.82
CA ARG A 36 5.45 -26.69 10.93
C ARG A 36 4.85 -27.14 9.60
N GLY A 37 5.21 -26.48 8.50
CA GLY A 37 4.65 -26.74 7.16
C GLY A 37 3.22 -26.25 6.99
N GLU A 38 2.77 -25.30 7.82
CA GLU A 38 1.49 -24.62 7.65
C GLU A 38 1.60 -23.56 6.55
N GLU A 39 0.55 -23.43 5.74
CA GLU A 39 0.45 -22.41 4.71
C GLU A 39 0.15 -21.06 5.34
N VAL A 40 0.95 -20.04 5.02
CA VAL A 40 0.78 -18.68 5.52
C VAL A 40 0.23 -17.83 4.38
N GLU A 41 -0.95 -17.24 4.56
CA GLU A 41 -1.52 -16.31 3.58
C GLU A 41 -0.57 -15.13 3.35
N SER A 42 -0.17 -14.93 2.09
CA SER A 42 0.70 -13.83 1.70
C SER A 42 -0.12 -12.56 1.50
N ARG A 43 -0.43 -11.85 2.59
CA ARG A 43 -1.09 -10.54 2.54
C ARG A 43 -0.06 -9.42 2.45
N HIS A 44 -0.27 -8.45 1.57
CA HIS A 44 0.56 -7.24 1.52
C HIS A 44 0.11 -6.27 2.60
N VAL A 45 0.84 -6.24 3.71
CA VAL A 45 0.56 -5.36 4.85
C VAL A 45 1.62 -4.26 4.93
N LEU A 46 1.17 -3.03 5.13
CA LEU A 46 2.02 -1.88 5.45
C LEU A 46 1.67 -1.36 6.84
N ASP A 47 2.57 -1.61 7.79
CA ASP A 47 2.49 -1.05 9.14
C ASP A 47 2.97 0.40 9.14
N LEU A 48 2.04 1.31 9.35
CA LEU A 48 2.29 2.73 9.51
C LEU A 48 2.74 3.03 10.94
N PRO A 49 3.64 4.01 11.14
CA PRO A 49 4.22 4.29 12.44
C PRO A 49 3.23 4.88 13.45
N ASP A 50 2.24 5.63 12.97
CA ASP A 50 1.24 6.31 13.79
C ASP A 50 -0.01 6.70 12.98
N GLU A 51 -1.03 7.23 13.66
CA GLU A 51 -2.26 7.71 13.04
C GLU A 51 -2.03 8.94 12.15
N ALA A 52 -0.96 9.70 12.38
CA ALA A 52 -0.62 10.85 11.54
C ALA A 52 -0.12 10.41 10.16
N ALA A 53 0.61 9.30 10.10
CA ALA A 53 0.99 8.64 8.85
C ALA A 53 -0.24 8.10 8.12
N LEU A 54 -1.17 7.45 8.84
CA LEU A 54 -2.44 7.01 8.25
C LEU A 54 -3.22 8.20 7.66
N ALA A 55 -3.45 9.24 8.46
CA ALA A 55 -4.16 10.45 8.04
C ALA A 55 -3.52 11.10 6.81
N ARG A 56 -2.18 11.05 6.71
CA ARG A 56 -1.44 11.54 5.55
C ARG A 56 -1.73 10.69 4.31
N VAL A 57 -1.65 9.36 4.38
CA VAL A 57 -1.93 8.48 3.22
C VAL A 57 -3.37 8.65 2.73
N VAL A 58 -4.32 8.70 3.65
CA VAL A 58 -5.77 8.75 3.34
C VAL A 58 -6.28 10.17 3.10
N SER A 59 -5.41 11.18 3.12
CA SER A 59 -5.79 12.55 2.80
C SER A 59 -6.32 12.65 1.37
N GLU A 60 -7.25 13.58 1.15
CA GLU A 60 -7.90 13.77 -0.16
C GLU A 60 -6.87 13.92 -1.29
N THR A 61 -5.87 14.78 -1.08
CA THR A 61 -4.80 15.04 -2.04
C THR A 61 -3.96 13.78 -2.31
N ASN A 62 -3.58 13.03 -1.29
CA ASN A 62 -2.72 11.86 -1.49
C ASN A 62 -3.48 10.70 -2.13
N LEU A 63 -4.75 10.48 -1.77
CA LEU A 63 -5.58 9.52 -2.48
C LEU A 63 -5.82 9.92 -3.94
N ALA A 64 -5.95 11.23 -4.23
CA ALA A 64 -6.02 11.70 -5.61
C ALA A 64 -4.74 11.40 -6.40
N LEU A 65 -3.57 11.60 -5.80
CA LEU A 65 -2.26 11.27 -6.38
C LEU A 65 -2.12 9.76 -6.63
N VAL A 66 -2.36 8.92 -5.62
CA VAL A 66 -2.26 7.45 -5.75
C VAL A 66 -3.18 6.95 -6.87
N ARG A 67 -4.43 7.42 -6.90
CA ARG A 67 -5.38 7.06 -7.95
C ARG A 67 -4.96 7.58 -9.34
N ALA A 68 -4.40 8.79 -9.42
CA ALA A 68 -3.90 9.33 -10.69
C ALA A 68 -2.74 8.50 -11.23
N ILE A 69 -1.82 8.08 -10.36
CA ILE A 69 -0.69 7.23 -10.70
C ILE A 69 -1.17 5.85 -11.15
N ALA A 70 -2.04 5.20 -10.38
CA ALA A 70 -2.57 3.88 -10.71
C ALA A 70 -3.32 3.86 -12.05
N ARG A 71 -4.09 4.91 -12.37
CA ARG A 71 -4.86 4.97 -13.62
C ARG A 71 -4.07 5.38 -14.85
N ASN A 72 -3.09 6.26 -14.71
CA ASN A 72 -2.44 6.90 -15.86
C ASN A 72 -0.96 6.54 -16.01
N ALA A 73 -0.36 5.87 -15.03
CA ALA A 73 1.05 5.48 -15.00
C ALA A 73 2.01 6.60 -15.49
N PRO A 74 1.93 7.81 -14.91
CA PRO A 74 2.65 8.97 -15.40
C PRO A 74 4.16 8.74 -15.39
N GLU A 75 4.86 9.25 -16.40
CA GLU A 75 6.30 9.05 -16.59
C GLU A 75 7.16 9.84 -15.58
N SER A 76 6.58 10.80 -14.85
CA SER A 76 7.32 11.63 -13.89
C SER A 76 6.44 12.32 -12.85
N THR A 77 7.08 12.87 -11.81
CA THR A 77 6.46 13.82 -10.87
C THR A 77 5.78 14.99 -11.58
N HIS A 78 6.40 15.55 -12.62
CA HIS A 78 5.82 16.68 -13.36
C HIS A 78 4.56 16.28 -14.13
N ALA A 79 4.58 15.11 -14.79
CA ALA A 79 3.39 14.56 -15.45
C ALA A 79 2.27 14.30 -14.44
N THR A 80 2.61 13.80 -13.24
CA THR A 80 1.65 13.58 -12.15
C THR A 80 1.00 14.90 -11.72
N ALA A 81 1.80 15.96 -11.53
CA ALA A 81 1.29 17.27 -11.13
C ALA A 81 0.29 17.85 -12.14
N ALA A 82 0.57 17.69 -13.43
CA ALA A 82 -0.34 18.10 -14.50
C ALA A 82 -1.66 17.30 -14.49
N LEU A 83 -1.64 16.01 -14.12
CA LEU A 83 -2.84 15.18 -14.05
C LEU A 83 -3.78 15.57 -12.90
N VAL A 84 -3.24 16.10 -11.80
CA VAL A 84 -4.02 16.46 -10.60
C VAL A 84 -4.23 17.96 -10.45
N ASP A 85 -3.81 18.77 -11.43
CA ASP A 85 -3.89 20.25 -11.41
C ASP A 85 -3.36 20.87 -10.10
N HIS A 86 -2.21 20.37 -9.63
CA HIS A 86 -1.53 20.86 -8.42
C HIS A 86 -0.10 21.34 -8.72
N ASP A 87 0.43 22.22 -7.85
CA ASP A 87 1.80 22.71 -7.97
C ASP A 87 2.83 21.58 -7.79
N TYR A 88 3.88 21.64 -8.60
CA TYR A 88 4.96 20.66 -8.61
C TYR A 88 5.60 20.44 -7.24
N LYS A 89 5.81 21.49 -6.44
CA LYS A 89 6.49 21.36 -5.14
C LYS A 89 5.68 20.55 -4.15
N ASP A 90 4.36 20.79 -4.11
CA ASP A 90 3.45 20.05 -3.25
C ASP A 90 3.34 18.59 -3.69
N VAL A 91 3.24 18.35 -5.01
CA VAL A 91 3.20 16.99 -5.56
C VAL A 91 4.51 16.26 -5.29
N HIS A 92 5.67 16.88 -5.53
CA HIS A 92 6.96 16.27 -5.23
C HIS A 92 7.09 15.90 -3.75
N ARG A 93 6.71 16.80 -2.82
CA ARG A 93 6.71 16.53 -1.38
C ARG A 93 5.82 15.34 -1.06
N ASN A 94 4.57 15.37 -1.51
CA ASN A 94 3.58 14.32 -1.23
C ASN A 94 4.00 12.96 -1.80
N LEU A 95 4.55 12.92 -3.03
CA LEU A 95 5.05 11.68 -3.62
C LEU A 95 6.28 11.14 -2.88
N THR A 96 7.16 12.02 -2.40
CA THR A 96 8.31 11.60 -1.58
C THR A 96 7.81 11.01 -0.26
N GLU A 97 6.89 11.69 0.43
CA GLU A 97 6.30 11.19 1.68
C GLU A 97 5.57 9.85 1.49
N LEU A 98 4.80 9.68 0.41
CA LEU A 98 4.13 8.42 0.09
C LEU A 98 5.13 7.30 -0.23
N ALA A 99 6.26 7.62 -0.86
CA ALA A 99 7.31 6.65 -1.14
C ALA A 99 8.08 6.25 0.13
N ASP A 100 8.36 7.21 1.01
CA ASP A 100 8.99 6.96 2.30
C ASP A 100 8.12 6.07 3.20
N LEU A 101 6.79 6.20 3.08
CA LEU A 101 5.81 5.32 3.72
C LEU A 101 5.63 3.98 3.00
N GLY A 102 6.18 3.78 1.80
CA GLY A 102 6.04 2.53 1.03
C GLY A 102 4.68 2.33 0.36
N VAL A 103 3.85 3.37 0.27
CA VAL A 103 2.56 3.32 -0.44
C VAL A 103 2.76 3.31 -1.95
N ILE A 104 3.79 4.01 -2.42
CA ILE A 104 4.20 4.07 -3.82
C ILE A 104 5.71 3.84 -3.92
N GLU A 105 6.19 3.64 -5.15
CA GLU A 105 7.62 3.62 -5.45
C GLU A 105 7.98 4.77 -6.37
N LEU A 106 9.21 5.28 -6.24
CA LEU A 106 9.79 6.26 -7.16
C LEU A 106 10.95 5.62 -7.90
N ASN A 107 10.71 5.22 -9.14
CA ASN A 107 11.73 4.63 -10.00
C ASN A 107 12.52 5.72 -10.70
N GLU A 108 13.85 5.64 -10.65
CA GLU A 108 14.72 6.56 -11.39
C GLU A 108 14.82 6.14 -12.85
N GLU A 109 14.21 6.92 -13.74
CA GLU A 109 14.31 6.77 -15.18
C GLU A 109 15.12 7.96 -15.74
N GLY A 110 16.44 7.77 -15.81
CA GLY A 110 17.38 8.81 -16.24
C GLY A 110 17.48 9.97 -15.25
N ARG A 111 16.88 11.13 -15.58
CA ARG A 111 16.83 12.32 -14.70
C ARG A 111 15.48 12.53 -14.02
N SER A 112 14.50 11.68 -14.33
CA SER A 112 13.13 11.80 -13.82
C SER A 112 12.84 10.71 -12.80
N LYS A 113 12.07 11.07 -11.78
CA LYS A 113 11.49 10.10 -10.84
C LYS A 113 10.08 9.75 -11.30
N ARG A 114 9.89 8.50 -11.69
CA ARG A 114 8.61 7.94 -12.12
C ARG A 114 7.89 7.33 -10.93
N PRO A 115 6.72 7.84 -10.52
CA PRO A 115 5.94 7.21 -9.48
C PRO A 115 5.20 5.97 -10.00
N VAL A 116 5.19 4.91 -9.18
CA VAL A 116 4.54 3.64 -9.49
C VAL A 116 3.73 3.17 -8.28
N VAL A 117 2.50 2.74 -8.52
CA VAL A 117 1.65 2.06 -7.54
C VAL A 117 1.61 0.58 -7.92
N ARG A 118 1.90 -0.31 -6.96
CA ARG A 118 1.93 -1.77 -7.18
C ARG A 118 0.61 -2.47 -6.87
N PHE A 119 -0.35 -1.76 -6.31
CA PHE A 119 -1.57 -2.31 -5.74
C PHE A 119 -2.79 -1.67 -6.40
N ASP A 120 -3.81 -2.46 -6.68
CA ASP A 120 -5.06 -2.03 -7.29
C ASP A 120 -6.07 -1.52 -6.24
N GLU A 121 -5.95 -2.02 -5.01
CA GLU A 121 -6.83 -1.71 -3.90
C GLU A 121 -6.05 -1.36 -2.63
N LEU A 122 -6.62 -0.46 -1.83
CA LEU A 122 -6.10 -0.06 -0.54
C LEU A 122 -7.18 -0.25 0.52
N VAL A 123 -6.91 -1.13 1.47
CA VAL A 123 -7.80 -1.44 2.61
C VAL A 123 -7.15 -0.90 3.88
N ILE A 124 -7.95 -0.28 4.75
CA ILE A 124 -7.48 0.28 6.01
C ILE A 124 -8.04 -0.56 7.15
N GLU A 125 -7.15 -1.08 7.99
CA GLU A 125 -7.50 -1.88 9.16
C GLU A 125 -7.01 -1.15 10.42
N VAL A 126 -7.96 -0.59 11.18
CA VAL A 126 -7.68 0.09 12.45
C VAL A 126 -8.46 -0.61 13.56
N PRO A 127 -7.80 -1.49 14.33
CA PRO A 127 -8.45 -2.15 15.47
C PRO A 127 -8.76 -1.11 16.56
N MET A 128 -9.96 -1.16 17.13
CA MET A 128 -10.36 -0.30 18.26
C MET A 128 -10.03 -0.95 19.61
N THR A 129 -9.67 -2.24 19.59
CA THR A 129 -9.31 -3.06 20.75
C THR A 129 -8.12 -3.95 20.39
N ASP A 130 -7.26 -4.23 21.36
CA ASP A 130 -6.13 -5.16 21.21
C ASP A 130 -6.59 -6.63 21.25
N ASP A 131 -7.62 -7.00 20.47
CA ASP A 131 -8.02 -8.40 20.38
C ASP A 131 -7.07 -9.13 19.41
N PRO A 132 -6.32 -10.15 19.89
CA PRO A 132 -5.32 -10.85 19.09
C PRO A 132 -5.91 -11.74 17.98
N ASP A 133 -7.25 -11.87 17.90
CA ASP A 133 -7.94 -12.85 17.06
C ASP A 133 -8.90 -12.20 16.05
N THR A 134 -8.42 -11.34 15.16
CA THR A 134 -9.19 -10.96 13.96
C THR A 134 -8.41 -11.24 12.68
N ASP A 135 -8.08 -12.52 12.48
CA ASP A 135 -8.22 -13.11 11.15
C ASP A 135 -9.73 -13.29 10.88
N THR A 136 -10.41 -12.21 10.51
CA THR A 136 -11.73 -12.34 9.88
C THR A 136 -11.50 -12.71 8.42
N THR A 137 -11.15 -13.98 8.21
CA THR A 137 -11.41 -14.68 6.96
C THR A 137 -12.90 -15.01 6.94
N ASP A 138 -13.60 -14.35 6.02
CA ASP A 138 -14.82 -14.80 5.37
C ASP A 138 -15.94 -15.36 6.28
N ALA A 139 -16.86 -14.46 6.64
CA ALA A 139 -18.22 -14.84 7.02
C ALA A 139 -19.22 -14.22 6.03
N LEU A 140 -19.24 -14.73 4.81
CA LEU A 140 -20.48 -14.81 4.03
C LEU A 140 -21.51 -15.65 4.81
N THR A 141 -22.47 -14.99 5.45
CA THR A 141 -23.76 -15.50 5.94
C THR A 141 -24.60 -14.24 6.21
N VAL A 142 -25.64 -13.85 5.47
CA VAL A 142 -26.79 -14.54 4.86
C VAL A 142 -27.23 -13.77 3.61
#